data_AF-A0A2N2BU49-F1
#
_entry.id   AF-A0A2N2BU49-F1
#
_cell.length_a   1.000
_cell.length_b   1.000
_cell.length_c   1.000
_cell.angle_alpha   90.00
_cell.angle_beta   90.00
_cell.angle_gamma   90.00
#
_symmetry.space_group_name_H-M   'P 1'
#
loop_
_entity.id
_entity.type
_entity.pdbx_description
1 polymer ?
#
loop_
_entity_poly.entity_id
_entity_poly.type
_entity_poly.pdbx_seq_one_letter_code
_entity_poly.pdbx_strand_id
1 'polypeptide(L)'
;MYKISDLTVADYLAKMAVCDFPGPAAGSAAGIHQRALPLFEALGDPATLEYEIRHQQIIAQFGRYPHRNEALKRVSSPAEIEFLKQPGSSF
;
A
#
# COMPACT_ATOMS: atom_id res chain seq x y z
N MET A 1 -15.78 7.17 -9.17
CA MET A 1 -15.78 7.23 -7.70
C MET A 1 -15.65 5.80 -7.19
N TYR A 2 -14.42 5.31 -7.04
CA TYR A 2 -14.18 3.97 -6.47
C TYR A 2 -14.37 4.10 -4.96
N LYS A 3 -15.47 3.56 -4.43
CA LYS A 3 -15.66 3.46 -2.98
C LYS A 3 -14.76 2.33 -2.49
N ILE A 4 -13.76 2.68 -1.69
CA ILE A 4 -12.81 1.74 -1.08
C ILE A 4 -13.45 1.08 0.17
N SER A 5 -14.78 0.94 0.19
CA SER A 5 -15.54 0.40 1.33
C SER A 5 -15.81 -1.10 1.25
N ASP A 6 -15.51 -1.75 0.11
CA ASP A 6 -16.04 -3.09 -0.16
C ASP A 6 -14.95 -4.19 -0.19
N LEU A 7 -13.70 -3.87 0.18
CA LEU A 7 -12.66 -4.88 0.35
C LEU A 7 -12.30 -4.97 1.82
N THR A 8 -12.64 -6.10 2.41
CA THR A 8 -12.18 -6.44 3.75
C THR A 8 -10.67 -6.74 3.71
N VAL A 9 -9.99 -6.59 4.85
CA VAL A 9 -8.60 -7.06 5.00
C VAL A 9 -8.47 -8.52 4.56
N ALA A 10 -9.50 -9.34 4.79
CA ALA A 10 -9.56 -10.72 4.33
C ALA A 10 -9.59 -10.87 2.79
N ASP A 11 -10.29 -9.99 2.06
CA ASP A 11 -10.31 -10.01 0.58
C ASP A 11 -8.95 -9.62 -0.02
N TYR A 12 -8.23 -8.72 0.64
CA TYR A 12 -6.89 -8.30 0.23
C TYR A 12 -5.84 -9.36 0.57
N LEU A 13 -5.89 -9.92 1.80
CA LEU A 13 -5.03 -11.04 2.20
C LEU A 13 -5.27 -12.26 1.34
N ALA A 14 -6.52 -12.55 0.93
CA ALA A 14 -6.82 -13.62 0.00
C ALA A 14 -6.15 -13.41 -1.37
N LYS A 15 -6.06 -12.18 -1.87
CA LYS A 15 -5.32 -11.85 -3.11
C LYS A 15 -3.80 -11.97 -2.98
N MET A 16 -3.23 -11.73 -1.80
CA MET A 16 -1.80 -11.95 -1.54
C MET A 16 -1.46 -13.42 -1.23
N ALA A 17 -2.41 -14.18 -0.69
CA ALA A 17 -2.23 -15.58 -0.31
C ALA A 17 -2.24 -16.58 -1.49
N VAL A 18 -2.70 -16.18 -2.69
CA VAL A 18 -2.70 -17.06 -3.87
C VAL A 18 -1.33 -17.17 -4.55
N CYS A 19 -0.36 -16.35 -4.15
CA CYS A 19 0.99 -16.39 -4.70
C CYS A 19 1.92 -17.06 -3.70
N ASP A 20 2.35 -18.29 -4.03
CA ASP A 20 3.43 -19.06 -3.39
C ASP A 20 4.82 -18.39 -3.62
N PHE A 21 4.89 -17.07 -3.41
CA PHE A 21 6.09 -16.27 -3.55
C PHE A 21 6.76 -16.20 -2.18
N PRO A 22 8.09 -16.36 -2.06
CA PRO A 22 8.77 -16.05 -0.80
C PRO A 22 8.35 -14.63 -0.42
N GLY A 23 7.65 -14.49 0.71
CA GLY A 23 7.03 -13.24 1.12
C GLY A 23 8.03 -12.07 1.02
N PRO A 24 7.55 -10.84 0.78
CA PRO A 24 8.43 -9.69 0.60
C PRO A 24 9.45 -9.63 1.74
N ALA A 25 10.72 -9.38 1.40
CA ALA A 25 11.80 -9.36 2.39
C ALA A 25 11.36 -8.54 3.61
N ALA A 26 11.58 -9.07 4.83
CA ALA A 26 11.01 -8.49 6.05
C ALA A 26 11.34 -6.99 6.21
N GLY A 27 12.50 -6.52 5.72
CA GLY A 27 12.90 -5.11 5.73
C GLY A 27 12.41 -4.24 4.56
N SER A 28 11.70 -4.82 3.58
CA SER A 28 11.11 -4.07 2.47
C SER A 28 9.83 -3.36 2.92
N ALA A 29 9.44 -2.29 2.22
CA ALA A 29 8.21 -1.57 2.51
C ALA A 29 7.00 -2.52 2.56
N ALA A 30 6.86 -3.43 1.58
CA ALA A 30 5.80 -4.43 1.55
C ALA A 30 5.80 -5.35 2.80
N GLY A 31 6.98 -5.85 3.20
CA GLY A 31 7.11 -6.74 4.36
C GLY A 31 6.90 -6.04 5.70
N ILE A 32 7.09 -4.72 5.78
CA ILE A 32 6.78 -3.93 6.98
C ILE A 32 5.26 -3.77 7.11
N HIS A 33 4.60 -3.33 6.04
CA HIS A 33 3.16 -3.08 6.05
C HIS A 33 2.34 -4.37 6.25
N GLN A 34 2.76 -5.48 5.62
CA GLN A 34 2.12 -6.79 5.83
C GLN A 34 2.14 -7.23 7.31
N ARG A 35 3.24 -6.95 8.03
CA ARG A 35 3.36 -7.29 9.45
C ARG A 35 2.68 -6.26 10.37
N ALA A 36 2.52 -5.03 9.91
CA ALA A 36 1.88 -3.96 10.67
C ALA A 36 0.35 -4.07 10.66
N LEU A 37 -0.24 -4.66 9.62
CA LEU A 37 -1.70 -4.79 9.47
C LEU A 37 -2.42 -5.36 10.70
N PRO A 38 -2.03 -6.51 11.28
CA PRO A 38 -2.69 -7.02 12.50
C PRO A 38 -2.52 -6.10 13.71
N LEU A 39 -1.46 -5.28 13.76
CA LEU A 39 -1.27 -4.28 14.82
C LEU A 39 -2.24 -3.11 14.67
N PHE A 40 -2.49 -2.66 13.44
CA PHE A 40 -3.49 -1.62 13.15
C PHE A 40 -4.91 -2.11 13.33
N GLU A 41 -5.20 -3.39 13.03
CA GLU A 41 -6.48 -4.01 13.35
C GLU A 41 -6.70 -4.09 14.87
N ALA A 42 -5.67 -4.50 15.62
CA ALA A 42 -5.73 -4.56 17.08
C ALA A 42 -5.84 -3.17 17.74
N LEU A 43 -5.35 -2.11 17.08
CA LEU A 43 -5.49 -0.73 17.54
C LEU A 43 -6.95 -0.27 17.52
N GLY A 44 -7.78 -0.83 16.63
CA GLY A 44 -9.21 -0.54 16.55
C GLY A 44 -9.54 0.87 16.04
N ASP A 45 -8.58 1.57 15.44
CA ASP A 45 -8.80 2.88 14.82
C ASP A 45 -9.02 2.74 13.30
N PRO A 46 -10.26 2.92 12.81
CA PRO A 46 -10.59 2.65 11.41
C PRO A 46 -9.92 3.63 10.44
N ALA A 47 -9.70 4.88 10.85
CA ALA A 47 -9.03 5.86 10.01
C ALA A 47 -7.57 5.44 9.76
N THR A 48 -6.86 5.05 10.81
CA THR A 48 -5.47 4.58 10.70
C THR A 48 -5.36 3.29 9.91
N LEU A 49 -6.30 2.35 10.08
CA LEU A 49 -6.35 1.12 9.29
C LEU A 49 -6.58 1.41 7.80
N GLU A 50 -7.45 2.35 7.45
CA GLU A 50 -7.63 2.80 6.06
C GLU A 50 -6.34 3.35 5.46
N TYR A 51 -5.57 4.14 6.22
CA TYR A 51 -4.27 4.62 5.75
C TYR A 51 -3.31 3.47 5.49
N GLU A 52 -3.18 2.52 6.40
CA GLU A 52 -2.30 1.36 6.23
C GLU A 52 -2.64 0.55 4.95
N ILE A 53 -3.93 0.31 4.71
CA ILE A 53 -4.41 -0.39 3.51
C ILE A 53 -4.03 0.39 2.24
N ARG A 54 -4.18 1.72 2.25
CA ARG A 54 -3.78 2.57 1.10
C ARG A 54 -2.27 2.49 0.84
N HIS A 55 -1.44 2.50 1.88
CA HIS A 55 0.01 2.33 1.73
C HIS A 55 0.35 0.99 1.08
N GLN A 56 -0.29 -0.10 1.51
CA GLN A 56 -0.12 -1.42 0.91
C GLN A 56 -0.52 -1.46 -0.55
N GLN A 57 -1.62 -0.80 -0.95
CA GLN A 57 -2.04 -0.75 -2.35
C GLN A 57 -1.01 -0.04 -3.24
N ILE A 58 -0.45 1.08 -2.77
CA ILE A 58 0.61 1.81 -3.49
C ILE A 58 1.84 0.92 -3.65
N ILE A 59 2.27 0.25 -2.58
CA ILE A 59 3.43 -0.64 -2.63
C ILE A 59 3.15 -1.88 -3.50
N ALA A 60 1.94 -2.44 -3.48
CA ALA A 60 1.57 -3.55 -4.34
C ALA A 60 1.55 -3.15 -5.82
N GLN A 61 1.16 -1.92 -6.13
CA GLN A 61 1.08 -1.42 -7.49
C GLN A 61 2.43 -0.93 -8.05
N PHE A 62 3.23 -0.24 -7.24
CA PHE A 62 4.47 0.42 -7.68
C PHE A 62 5.74 -0.18 -7.08
N GLY A 63 5.65 -0.99 -6.03
CA GLY A 63 6.79 -1.54 -5.27
C GLY A 63 7.52 -0.50 -4.40
N ARG A 64 7.10 0.77 -4.44
CA ARG A 64 7.74 1.92 -3.79
C ARG A 64 6.74 3.07 -3.62
N TYR A 65 7.19 4.16 -3.01
CA TYR A 65 6.41 5.39 -2.83
C TYR A 65 6.68 6.41 -3.93
N PRO A 66 5.76 6.63 -4.88
CA PRO A 66 5.97 7.52 -6.01
C PRO A 66 6.24 8.97 -5.59
N HIS A 67 5.63 9.43 -4.49
CA HIS A 67 5.82 10.80 -3.99
C HIS A 67 7.25 11.05 -3.50
N ARG A 68 8.01 10.00 -3.18
CA ARG A 68 9.43 10.11 -2.79
C ARG A 68 10.37 10.11 -3.98
N ASN A 69 9.89 9.84 -5.19
CA ASN A 69 10.76 9.76 -6.36
C ASN A 69 11.44 11.11 -6.65
N GLU A 70 10.71 12.23 -6.54
CA GLU A 70 11.28 13.57 -6.74
C GLU A 70 12.37 13.88 -5.72
N ALA A 71 12.08 13.66 -4.43
CA ALA A 71 13.04 13.87 -3.33
C ALA A 71 14.29 12.98 -3.47
N LEU A 72 14.13 11.76 -3.98
CA LEU A 72 15.20 10.79 -4.21
C LEU A 72 15.83 10.89 -5.61
N LYS A 73 15.45 11.90 -6.41
CA LYS A 73 15.91 12.12 -7.80
C LYS A 73 15.74 10.90 -8.72
N ARG A 74 14.66 10.14 -8.51
CA ARG A 74 14.26 9.02 -9.37
C ARG A 74 13.29 9.49 -10.45
N VAL A 75 13.38 8.87 -11.62
CA VAL A 75 12.42 9.11 -12.70
C VAL A 75 11.13 8.37 -12.39
N SER A 76 10.02 9.11 -12.31
CA SER A 76 8.68 8.55 -12.19
C SER A 76 8.17 8.09 -13.56
N SER A 77 7.54 6.93 -13.60
CA SER A 77 6.81 6.43 -14.77
C SER A 77 5.54 7.25 -15.03
N PRO A 78 4.96 7.18 -16.24
CA PRO A 78 3.70 7.87 -16.55
C PRO A 78 2.57 7.50 -15.58
N ALA A 79 2.47 6.22 -15.19
CA ALA A 79 1.48 5.74 -14.23
C ALA A 79 1.70 6.32 -12.81
N GLU A 80 2.95 6.42 -12.37
CA GLU A 80 3.32 7.08 -11.11
C GLU A 80 2.97 8.58 -11.15
N ILE A 81 3.20 9.26 -12.27
CA ILE A 81 2.88 10.69 -12.43
C ILE A 81 1.37 10.92 -12.42
N GLU A 82 0.58 10.06 -13.08
CA GLU A 82 -0.87 10.13 -13.01
C GLU A 82 -1.39 9.86 -11.60
N PHE A 83 -0.80 8.90 -10.90
CA PHE A 83 -1.10 8.64 -9.49
C PHE A 83 -0.84 9.88 -8.63
N LEU A 84 0.30 10.55 -8.80
CA LEU A 84 0.65 11.79 -8.07
C LEU A 84 -0.29 12.97 -8.31
N LYS A 85 -1.07 12.95 -9.40
CA LYS A 85 -2.10 13.97 -9.65
C LYS A 85 -3.40 13.71 -8.90
N GLN A 86 -3.60 12.49 -8.39
CA GLN A 86 -4.82 12.15 -7.67
C GLN A 86 -4.76 12.64 -6.22
N PRO A 87 -5.91 13.03 -5.62
CA PRO A 87 -5.99 13.33 -4.20
C PRO A 87 -5.69 12.08 -3.36
N GLY A 88 -4.85 12.21 -2.34
CA GLY A 88 -4.38 11.05 -1.58
C GLY A 88 -3.31 10.25 -2.31
N SER A 89 -2.40 10.94 -2.99
CA SER A 89 -1.19 10.34 -3.58
C SER A 89 0.09 10.68 -2.82
N SER A 90 -0.02 11.61 -1.86
CA SER A 90 1.00 12.01 -0.89
C SER A 90 0.42 11.90 0.52
N PHE A 91 0.97 10.98 1.30
CA PHE A 91 0.77 10.81 2.74
C PHE A 91 2.00 10.12 3.33
#